data_AF-J9F3T8-F1
#
_entry.id   AF-J9F3T8-F1
#
_cell.length_a   1.000
_cell.length_b   1.000
_cell.length_c   1.000
_cell.angle_alpha   90.00
_cell.angle_beta   90.00
_cell.angle_gamma   90.00
#
_symmetry.space_group_name_H-M   'P 1'
#
loop_
_entity.id
_entity.type
_entity.pdbx_description
1 polymer ?
#
loop_
_entity_poly.entity_id
_entity_poly.type
_entity_poly.pdbx_seq_one_letter_code
_entity_poly.pdbx_strand_id
1 'polypeptide(L)'
;MPSSTEMFDIFCKIVINTVVITDSCLSRTGIGVYLGLSALDHSCKPDAFIIFNGTKAILRSLSKNITEYNNNLRIPYCDLLELTSTRCKYMQLQHNFICNCEICQNVELDRQKCSLRCTKCTDGFCPYSPEDEQAETRCKVCGEISLFNFDHLQKLYQQLTTDDSTEKNLNELIDLYCESEEVFSPYNVPLCKFAEKIMISAMKHHKYDEAAKTFYPKGLPPLPTRMLEYAKLLMLQHDEASFPILREALKMIRESYGSESNFALTTARLLDDLRKNLSVASL
;
A
#
# COMPACT_ATOMS: atom_id res chain seq x y z
N MET A 1 21.91 22.80 30.71
CA MET A 1 20.68 22.20 30.15
C MET A 1 19.91 23.31 29.45
N PRO A 2 19.25 23.05 28.30
CA PRO A 2 18.40 24.03 27.65
C PRO A 2 17.25 24.48 28.57
N SER A 3 16.71 25.67 28.32
CA SER A 3 15.51 26.16 28.98
C SER A 3 14.27 25.32 28.62
N SER A 4 13.20 25.40 29.42
CA SER A 4 11.94 24.69 29.12
C SER A 4 11.37 25.06 27.75
N THR A 5 11.50 26.32 27.34
CA THR A 5 11.06 26.79 26.02
C THR A 5 11.90 26.19 24.90
N GLU A 6 13.22 26.14 25.05
CA GLU A 6 14.10 25.51 24.06
C GLU A 6 13.88 24.00 23.98
N MET A 7 13.66 23.32 25.11
CA MET A 7 13.33 21.90 25.11
C MET A 7 12.01 21.62 24.39
N PHE A 8 11.01 22.47 24.59
CA PHE A 8 9.72 22.36 23.89
C PHE A 8 9.87 22.58 22.39
N ASP A 9 10.62 23.61 21.96
CA ASP A 9 10.90 23.86 20.55
C ASP A 9 11.66 22.70 19.87
N ILE A 10 12.69 22.16 20.53
CA ILE A 10 13.42 20.97 20.05
C ILE A 10 12.48 19.78 19.94
N PHE A 11 11.63 19.55 20.93
CA PHE A 11 10.65 18.46 20.92
C PHE A 11 9.69 18.59 19.74
N CYS A 12 9.11 19.78 19.51
CA CYS A 12 8.23 20.03 18.36
C CYS A 12 8.94 19.78 17.03
N LYS A 13 10.20 20.24 16.89
CA LYS A 13 11.01 19.98 15.69
C LYS A 13 11.23 18.50 15.47
N ILE A 14 11.53 17.73 16.52
CA ILE A 14 11.70 16.28 16.43
C ILE A 14 10.38 15.63 16.00
N VAL A 15 9.25 15.97 16.62
CA VAL A 15 7.94 15.37 16.31
C VAL A 15 7.56 15.57 14.84
N ILE A 16 7.75 16.78 14.30
CA ILE A 16 7.36 17.11 12.92
C ILE A 16 8.31 16.46 11.89
N ASN A 17 9.59 16.29 12.23
CA ASN A 17 10.65 15.88 11.29
C ASN A 17 11.11 14.43 11.44
N THR A 18 10.52 13.69 12.36
CA THR A 18 10.84 12.28 12.56
C THR A 18 10.30 11.46 11.39
N VAL A 19 11.17 10.64 10.80
CA VAL A 19 10.83 9.69 9.74
C VAL A 19 10.85 8.28 10.32
N VAL A 20 9.88 7.46 9.94
CA VAL A 20 9.86 6.02 10.24
C VAL A 20 10.87 5.30 9.34
N ILE A 21 11.83 4.61 9.95
CA ILE A 21 12.80 3.78 9.23
C ILE A 21 12.17 2.41 9.02
N THR A 22 12.23 1.91 7.79
CA THR A 22 11.69 0.60 7.41
C THR A 22 12.77 -0.33 6.88
N ASP A 23 12.52 -1.63 6.94
CA ASP A 23 13.30 -2.62 6.20
C ASP A 23 12.84 -2.74 4.74
N SER A 24 13.38 -3.75 4.04
CA SER A 24 13.01 -4.07 2.66
C SER A 24 11.56 -4.52 2.49
N CYS A 25 10.92 -5.02 3.55
CA CYS A 25 9.52 -5.41 3.56
C CYS A 25 8.61 -4.25 4.00
N LEU A 26 9.12 -3.01 4.00
CA LEU A 26 8.42 -1.82 4.51
C LEU A 26 7.98 -1.94 5.98
N SER A 27 8.55 -2.91 6.72
CA SER A 27 8.26 -3.10 8.14
C SER A 27 9.06 -2.10 8.97
N ARG A 28 8.40 -1.47 9.94
CA ARG A 28 9.03 -0.47 10.82
C ARG A 28 10.14 -1.11 11.65
N THR A 29 11.35 -0.57 11.52
CA THR A 29 12.52 -0.98 12.33
C THR A 29 12.95 0.09 13.33
N GLY A 30 12.58 1.36 13.10
CA GLY A 30 12.94 2.45 13.98
C GLY A 30 12.36 3.80 13.56
N ILE A 31 12.91 4.86 14.16
CA ILE A 31 12.64 6.25 13.81
C ILE A 31 13.95 7.02 13.75
N GLY A 32 14.01 8.07 12.94
CA GLY A 32 15.20 8.91 12.82
C GLY A 32 14.89 10.31 12.32
N VAL A 33 15.80 11.26 12.58
CA VAL A 33 15.73 12.63 12.07
C VAL A 33 16.83 12.79 11.03
N TYR A 34 16.44 13.23 9.83
CA TYR A 34 17.34 13.38 8.68
C TYR A 34 17.24 14.80 8.16
N LEU A 35 18.19 15.66 8.53
CA LEU A 35 18.12 17.10 8.24
C LEU A 35 17.89 17.43 6.76
N GLY A 36 18.49 16.66 5.84
CA GLY A 36 18.26 16.83 4.40
C GLY A 36 16.86 16.43 3.93
N LEU A 37 16.22 15.47 4.59
CA LEU A 37 14.82 15.10 4.29
C LEU A 37 13.83 16.08 4.94
N SER A 38 14.17 16.58 6.14
CA SER A 38 13.40 17.59 6.87
C SER A 38 13.24 18.92 6.12
N ALA A 39 14.07 19.17 5.10
CA ALA A 39 13.99 20.35 4.25
C ALA A 39 13.03 20.19 3.05
N LEU A 40 12.52 18.99 2.78
CA LEU A 40 11.70 18.69 1.60
C LEU A 40 10.23 18.65 1.96
N ASP A 41 9.40 19.45 1.29
CA ASP A 41 7.96 19.45 1.56
C ASP A 41 7.21 18.22 1.01
N HIS A 42 5.98 18.08 1.46
CA HIS A 42 5.08 17.03 1.02
C HIS A 42 4.49 17.25 -0.38
N SER A 43 4.29 16.16 -1.13
CA SER A 43 3.27 16.06 -2.18
C SER A 43 2.70 14.65 -2.24
N CYS A 44 1.39 14.51 -2.52
CA CYS A 44 0.79 13.20 -2.84
C CYS A 44 1.15 12.73 -4.26
N LYS A 45 1.74 13.59 -5.09
CA LYS A 45 2.48 13.26 -6.31
C LYS A 45 3.94 13.65 -6.10
N PRO A 46 4.72 12.81 -5.42
CA PRO A 46 6.08 13.17 -5.05
C PRO A 46 7.03 13.08 -6.24
N ASP A 47 8.12 13.82 -6.15
CA ASP A 47 9.24 13.76 -7.08
C ASP A 47 10.18 12.59 -6.74
N ALA A 48 10.25 12.23 -5.46
CA ALA A 48 11.14 11.20 -4.96
C ALA A 48 10.56 10.45 -3.75
N PHE A 49 11.08 9.26 -3.53
CA PHE A 49 10.73 8.37 -2.42
C PHE A 49 11.95 8.12 -1.55
N ILE A 50 11.71 7.89 -0.26
CA ILE A 50 12.76 7.55 0.70
C ILE A 50 12.85 6.04 0.78
N ILE A 51 14.08 5.55 0.69
CA ILE A 51 14.42 4.13 0.77
C ILE A 51 15.50 3.97 1.83
N PHE A 52 15.34 2.98 2.69
CA PHE A 52 16.28 2.74 3.78
C PHE A 52 17.18 1.54 3.49
N ASN A 53 18.47 1.71 3.78
CA ASN A 53 19.44 0.62 3.91
C ASN A 53 20.03 0.69 5.32
N GLY A 54 19.43 -0.08 6.24
CA GLY A 54 19.64 0.13 7.67
C GLY A 54 19.22 1.56 8.06
N THR A 55 20.12 2.31 8.70
CA THR A 55 19.88 3.71 9.08
C THR A 55 20.18 4.71 7.96
N LYS A 56 20.71 4.27 6.81
CA LYS A 56 21.00 5.16 5.68
C LYS A 56 19.74 5.40 4.87
N ALA A 57 19.29 6.66 4.84
CA ALA A 57 18.23 7.10 3.94
C ALA A 57 18.79 7.39 2.54
N ILE A 58 18.11 6.89 1.52
CA ILE A 58 18.40 7.08 0.10
C ILE A 58 17.17 7.72 -0.53
N LEU A 59 17.32 8.95 -1.00
CA LEU A 59 16.27 9.64 -1.74
C LEU A 59 16.37 9.24 -3.22
N ARG A 60 15.29 8.71 -3.79
CA ARG A 60 15.28 8.22 -5.18
C ARG A 60 14.07 8.71 -5.94
N SER A 61 14.31 9.32 -7.11
CA SER A 61 13.26 9.65 -8.07
C SER A 61 12.99 8.49 -9.01
N LEU A 62 11.71 8.31 -9.39
CA LEU A 62 11.32 7.46 -10.50
C LEU A 62 11.42 8.21 -11.85
N SER A 63 11.53 9.53 -11.82
CA SER A 63 11.72 10.36 -13.00
C SER A 63 13.20 10.39 -13.40
N LYS A 64 13.49 10.06 -14.66
CA LYS A 64 14.85 10.14 -15.22
C LYS A 64 15.37 11.58 -15.33
N ASN A 65 14.48 12.58 -15.23
CA ASN A 65 14.83 13.99 -15.35
C ASN A 65 15.36 14.59 -14.03
N ILE A 66 15.20 13.89 -12.91
CA ILE A 66 15.66 14.34 -11.59
C ILE A 66 16.94 13.60 -11.25
N THR A 67 18.08 14.26 -11.43
CA THR A 67 19.42 13.68 -11.22
C THR A 67 20.16 14.25 -10.02
N GLU A 68 19.64 15.31 -9.40
CA GLU A 68 20.27 16.01 -8.29
C GLU A 68 19.27 16.36 -7.18
N TYR A 69 19.79 16.50 -5.97
CA TYR A 69 19.02 16.95 -4.81
C TYR A 69 18.80 18.46 -4.88
N ASN A 70 17.59 18.91 -4.60
CA ASN A 70 17.28 20.30 -4.32
C ASN A 70 16.10 20.40 -3.33
N ASN A 71 15.96 21.54 -2.65
CA ASN A 71 14.93 21.74 -1.63
C ASN A 71 13.50 21.90 -2.21
N ASN A 72 13.36 22.00 -3.54
CA ASN A 72 12.06 22.06 -4.20
C ASN A 72 11.48 20.67 -4.47
N LEU A 73 12.28 19.60 -4.33
CA LEU A 73 11.78 18.24 -4.43
C LEU A 73 10.69 18.00 -3.39
N ARG A 74 9.69 17.22 -3.78
CA ARG A 74 8.58 16.82 -2.93
C ARG A 74 8.61 15.33 -2.62
N ILE A 75 8.31 14.97 -1.38
CA ILE A 75 8.27 13.59 -0.90
C ILE A 75 6.91 13.23 -0.29
N PRO A 76 6.52 11.95 -0.23
CA PRO A 76 5.31 11.57 0.48
C PRO A 76 5.57 11.54 1.99
N TYR A 77 4.70 12.19 2.76
CA TYR A 77 4.72 12.12 4.23
C TYR A 77 3.72 11.09 4.76
N CYS A 78 2.81 10.61 3.90
CA CYS A 78 1.79 9.62 4.22
C CYS A 78 1.75 8.52 3.17
N ASP A 79 0.97 7.48 3.46
CA ASP A 79 0.63 6.44 2.51
C ASP A 79 -0.22 7.03 1.37
N LEU A 80 0.25 6.87 0.13
CA LEU A 80 -0.40 7.38 -1.07
C LEU A 80 -1.59 6.52 -1.53
N LEU A 81 -1.69 5.28 -1.03
CA LEU A 81 -2.84 4.42 -1.31
C LEU A 81 -4.11 4.94 -0.66
N GLU A 82 -3.99 5.60 0.50
CA GLU A 82 -5.11 6.15 1.28
C GLU A 82 -6.00 7.10 0.49
N LEU A 83 -7.25 7.25 0.95
CA LEU A 83 -8.18 8.28 0.46
C LEU A 83 -7.71 9.69 0.83
N THR A 84 -8.15 10.69 0.08
CA THR A 84 -7.75 12.08 0.33
C THR A 84 -8.14 12.55 1.72
N SER A 85 -9.33 12.18 2.20
CA SER A 85 -9.79 12.48 3.56
C SER A 85 -8.83 11.95 4.63
N THR A 86 -8.37 10.70 4.50
CA THR A 86 -7.40 10.08 5.41
C THR A 86 -6.02 10.76 5.33
N ARG A 87 -5.52 11.04 4.11
CA ARG A 87 -4.23 11.73 3.92
C ARG A 87 -4.26 13.14 4.53
N CYS A 88 -5.31 13.92 4.28
CA CYS A 88 -5.47 15.26 4.82
C CYS A 88 -5.62 15.27 6.34
N LYS A 89 -6.39 14.33 6.92
CA LYS A 89 -6.50 14.17 8.37
C LYS A 89 -5.13 13.86 8.99
N TYR A 90 -4.35 12.97 8.37
CA TYR A 90 -2.99 12.66 8.83
C TYR A 90 -2.08 13.90 8.78
N MET A 91 -2.08 14.64 7.65
CA MET A 91 -1.27 15.87 7.52
C MET A 91 -1.66 16.92 8.56
N GLN A 92 -2.94 17.09 8.82
CA GLN A 92 -3.42 18.05 9.81
C GLN A 92 -2.98 17.66 11.22
N LEU A 93 -3.08 16.37 11.58
CA LEU A 93 -2.73 15.88 12.91
C LEU A 93 -1.21 15.82 13.15
N GLN A 94 -0.41 15.42 12.17
CA GLN A 94 1.04 15.21 12.33
C GLN A 94 1.88 16.43 11.93
N HIS A 95 1.45 17.18 10.92
CA HIS A 95 2.24 18.25 10.32
C HIS A 95 1.53 19.61 10.33
N ASN A 96 0.31 19.69 10.88
CA ASN A 96 -0.46 20.92 11.03
C ASN A 96 -0.70 21.70 9.72
N PHE A 97 -0.96 20.98 8.61
CA PHE A 97 -1.38 21.59 7.35
C PHE A 97 -2.35 20.70 6.57
N ILE A 98 -3.02 21.26 5.56
CA ILE A 98 -3.91 20.53 4.65
C ILE A 98 -3.28 20.53 3.24
N CYS A 99 -3.11 19.35 2.65
CA CYS A 99 -2.56 19.22 1.30
C CYS A 99 -3.60 19.56 0.23
N ASN A 100 -3.24 20.44 -0.70
CA ASN A 100 -4.10 20.87 -1.82
C ASN A 100 -3.46 20.58 -3.20
N CYS A 101 -2.66 19.51 -3.30
CA CYS A 101 -2.05 19.12 -4.58
C CYS A 101 -3.07 18.54 -5.57
N GLU A 102 -2.68 18.37 -6.83
CA GLU A 102 -3.54 17.83 -7.90
C GLU A 102 -4.21 16.49 -7.55
N ILE A 103 -3.53 15.64 -6.78
CA ILE A 103 -4.07 14.34 -6.37
C ILE A 103 -5.17 14.52 -5.31
N CYS A 104 -4.99 15.45 -4.37
CA CYS A 104 -6.03 15.76 -3.37
C CYS A 104 -7.23 16.49 -3.97
N GLN A 105 -7.08 17.11 -5.14
CA GLN A 105 -8.17 17.75 -5.86
C GLN A 105 -8.91 16.78 -6.81
N ASN A 106 -8.39 15.57 -6.99
CA ASN A 106 -8.96 14.59 -7.92
C ASN A 106 -9.97 13.67 -7.23
N VAL A 107 -11.24 14.12 -7.19
CA VAL A 107 -12.36 13.37 -6.61
C VAL A 107 -12.59 12.03 -7.32
N GLU A 108 -12.38 11.96 -8.64
CA GLU A 108 -12.57 10.72 -9.41
C GLU A 108 -11.58 9.63 -9.01
N LEU A 109 -10.36 9.99 -8.61
CA LEU A 109 -9.38 9.04 -8.11
C LEU A 109 -9.85 8.40 -6.80
N ASP A 110 -10.40 9.19 -5.87
CA ASP A 110 -10.95 8.65 -4.62
C ASP A 110 -12.20 7.80 -4.91
N ARG A 111 -13.05 8.20 -5.86
CA ARG A 111 -14.18 7.36 -6.30
C ARG A 111 -13.73 6.02 -6.88
N GLN A 112 -12.62 6.00 -7.62
CA GLN A 112 -12.03 4.77 -8.10
C GLN A 112 -11.46 3.93 -6.94
N LYS A 113 -10.80 4.56 -5.97
CA LYS A 113 -10.30 3.92 -4.73
C LYS A 113 -11.41 3.40 -3.82
N CYS A 114 -12.66 3.83 -4.02
CA CYS A 114 -13.84 3.34 -3.32
C CYS A 114 -14.74 2.49 -4.23
N SER A 115 -14.27 2.10 -5.42
CA SER A 115 -15.12 1.49 -6.45
C SER A 115 -15.71 0.13 -6.06
N LEU A 116 -16.84 -0.16 -6.72
CA LEU A 116 -17.62 -1.39 -6.58
C LEU A 116 -17.43 -2.30 -7.80
N ARG A 117 -17.66 -3.59 -7.63
CA ARG A 117 -17.66 -4.56 -8.73
C ARG A 117 -18.91 -4.37 -9.59
N CYS A 118 -18.73 -4.40 -10.91
CA CYS A 118 -19.86 -4.27 -11.82
C CYS A 118 -20.77 -5.51 -11.75
N THR A 119 -22.08 -5.29 -11.63
CA THR A 119 -23.09 -6.36 -11.64
C THR A 119 -23.43 -6.88 -13.05
N LYS A 120 -22.82 -6.31 -14.10
CA LYS A 120 -23.11 -6.59 -15.52
C LYS A 120 -21.94 -7.24 -16.26
N CYS A 121 -20.71 -7.14 -15.75
CA CYS A 121 -19.55 -7.78 -16.37
C CYS A 121 -18.49 -8.10 -15.30
N THR A 122 -17.68 -9.13 -15.58
CA THR A 122 -16.72 -9.70 -14.63
C THR A 122 -15.56 -8.76 -14.28
N ASP A 123 -15.01 -8.09 -15.29
CA ASP A 123 -13.81 -7.25 -15.15
C ASP A 123 -14.13 -5.76 -14.91
N GLY A 124 -15.43 -5.45 -14.81
CA GLY A 124 -15.90 -4.08 -14.65
C GLY A 124 -15.84 -3.59 -13.22
N PHE A 125 -15.58 -2.29 -13.07
CA PHE A 125 -15.70 -1.58 -11.81
C PHE A 125 -16.48 -0.29 -11.99
N CYS A 126 -17.19 0.10 -10.93
CA CYS A 126 -17.99 1.31 -10.88
C CYS A 126 -17.42 2.23 -9.80
N PRO A 127 -16.84 3.40 -10.16
CA PRO A 127 -16.41 4.38 -9.17
C PRO A 127 -17.56 4.81 -8.28
N TYR A 128 -17.28 4.96 -6.98
CA TYR A 128 -18.28 5.17 -5.94
C TYR A 128 -17.73 6.09 -4.87
N SER A 129 -18.56 6.95 -4.27
CA SER A 129 -18.19 7.70 -3.07
C SER A 129 -19.11 7.28 -1.93
N PRO A 130 -18.58 6.92 -0.73
CA PRO A 130 -19.41 6.66 0.45
C PRO A 130 -20.29 7.86 0.87
N GLU A 131 -19.92 9.06 0.43
CA GLU A 131 -20.62 10.31 0.70
C GLU A 131 -21.74 10.59 -0.32
N ASP A 132 -21.71 9.91 -1.47
CA ASP A 132 -22.74 10.02 -2.51
C ASP A 132 -23.77 8.90 -2.32
N GLU A 133 -25.00 9.24 -1.93
CA GLU A 133 -26.14 8.30 -1.78
C GLU A 133 -26.67 7.76 -3.12
N GLN A 134 -25.86 7.77 -4.18
CA GLN A 134 -26.27 7.31 -5.51
C GLN A 134 -26.27 5.79 -5.57
N ALA A 135 -27.48 5.21 -5.63
CA ALA A 135 -27.69 3.76 -5.73
C ALA A 135 -27.30 3.18 -7.10
N GLU A 136 -27.08 4.02 -8.11
CA GLU A 136 -26.71 3.62 -9.46
C GLU A 136 -25.38 4.23 -9.90
N THR A 137 -24.49 3.41 -10.44
CA THR A 137 -23.18 3.85 -10.92
C THR A 137 -22.84 3.19 -12.25
N ARG A 138 -22.17 3.94 -13.13
CA ARG A 138 -21.79 3.48 -14.46
C ARG A 138 -20.44 2.77 -14.43
N CYS A 139 -20.40 1.55 -14.97
CA CYS A 139 -19.17 0.79 -15.12
C CYS A 139 -18.20 1.47 -16.09
N LYS A 140 -16.92 1.56 -15.70
CA LYS A 140 -15.85 2.13 -16.55
C LYS A 140 -15.35 1.18 -17.65
N VAL A 141 -15.79 -0.08 -17.65
CA VAL A 141 -15.38 -1.09 -18.64
C VAL A 141 -16.48 -1.37 -19.66
N CYS A 142 -17.65 -1.85 -19.23
CA CYS A 142 -18.74 -2.17 -20.16
C CYS A 142 -19.70 -1.01 -20.43
N GLY A 143 -19.64 0.08 -19.64
CA GLY A 143 -20.52 1.23 -19.79
C GLY A 143 -21.95 1.05 -19.25
N GLU A 144 -22.32 -0.16 -18.81
CA GLU A 144 -23.63 -0.45 -18.22
C GLU A 144 -23.78 0.14 -16.81
N ILE A 145 -25.04 0.30 -16.39
CA ILE A 145 -25.39 0.79 -15.05
C ILE A 145 -25.53 -0.40 -14.09
N SER A 146 -24.87 -0.31 -12.94
CA SER A 146 -25.02 -1.23 -11.83
C SER A 146 -25.80 -0.57 -10.69
N LEU A 147 -26.73 -1.33 -10.12
CA LEU A 147 -27.55 -0.94 -8.98
C LEU A 147 -27.03 -1.63 -7.72
N PHE A 148 -26.92 -0.89 -6.62
CA PHE A 148 -26.41 -1.39 -5.36
C PHE A 148 -27.35 -1.04 -4.20
N ASN A 149 -27.35 -1.88 -3.17
CA ASN A 149 -28.04 -1.60 -1.92
C ASN A 149 -27.14 -0.75 -1.02
N PHE A 150 -27.50 0.52 -0.83
CA PHE A 150 -26.71 1.48 -0.07
C PHE A 150 -26.51 1.08 1.40
N ASP A 151 -27.56 0.61 2.07
CA ASP A 151 -27.48 0.18 3.48
C ASP A 151 -26.49 -0.98 3.66
N HIS A 152 -26.51 -1.93 2.72
CA HIS A 152 -25.58 -3.05 2.72
C HIS A 152 -24.15 -2.59 2.46
N LEU A 153 -23.93 -1.71 1.48
CA LEU A 153 -22.62 -1.14 1.18
C LEU A 153 -22.04 -0.41 2.38
N GLN A 154 -22.83 0.46 3.02
CA GLN A 154 -22.39 1.24 4.16
C GLN A 154 -22.04 0.34 5.35
N LYS A 155 -22.83 -0.71 5.59
CA LYS A 155 -22.55 -1.71 6.62
C LYS A 155 -21.21 -2.41 6.38
N LEU A 156 -20.97 -2.93 5.18
CA LEU A 156 -19.70 -3.60 4.85
C LEU A 156 -18.53 -2.62 4.95
N TYR A 157 -18.67 -1.41 4.40
CA TYR A 157 -17.64 -0.38 4.46
C TYR A 157 -17.25 -0.06 5.91
N GLN A 158 -18.24 0.07 6.81
CA GLN A 158 -17.99 0.29 8.23
C GLN A 158 -17.26 -0.91 8.87
N GLN A 159 -17.66 -2.15 8.55
CA GLN A 159 -16.99 -3.34 9.08
C GLN A 159 -15.54 -3.47 8.60
N LEU A 160 -15.22 -3.04 7.38
CA LEU A 160 -13.86 -3.04 6.81
C LEU A 160 -12.96 -1.95 7.42
N THR A 161 -13.53 -0.80 7.76
CA THR A 161 -12.79 0.39 8.23
C THR A 161 -12.72 0.55 9.75
N THR A 162 -13.54 -0.18 10.50
CA THR A 162 -13.52 -0.16 11.96
C THR A 162 -12.32 -0.93 12.48
N ASP A 163 -11.46 -0.25 13.25
CA ASP A 163 -10.34 -0.88 13.94
C ASP A 163 -10.84 -1.44 15.28
N ASP A 164 -11.61 -2.52 15.23
CA ASP A 164 -12.13 -3.18 16.43
C ASP A 164 -10.95 -3.78 17.21
N SER A 165 -10.74 -3.30 18.45
CA SER A 165 -9.72 -3.80 19.39
C SER A 165 -10.03 -5.20 19.93
N THR A 166 -11.22 -5.73 19.61
CA THR A 166 -11.58 -7.14 19.76
C THR A 166 -10.92 -7.91 18.61
N GLU A 167 -9.92 -8.75 18.93
CA GLU A 167 -9.31 -9.69 17.97
C GLU A 167 -10.41 -10.61 17.42
N LYS A 168 -11.04 -10.21 16.31
CA LYS A 168 -11.81 -11.13 15.46
C LYS A 168 -10.89 -12.29 15.08
N ASN A 169 -11.39 -13.52 15.19
CA ASN A 169 -10.61 -14.67 14.77
C ASN A 169 -10.42 -14.61 13.25
N LEU A 170 -9.30 -15.13 12.74
CA LEU A 170 -8.94 -15.13 11.33
C LEU A 170 -10.07 -15.60 10.41
N ASN A 171 -10.83 -16.63 10.80
CA ASN A 171 -11.94 -17.13 10.00
C ASN A 171 -13.04 -16.08 9.80
N GLU A 172 -13.39 -15.31 10.84
CA GLU A 172 -14.39 -14.24 10.75
C GLU A 172 -13.92 -13.10 9.84
N LEU A 173 -12.61 -12.83 9.83
CA LEU A 173 -12.03 -11.86 8.90
C LEU A 173 -12.09 -12.35 7.47
N ILE A 174 -11.79 -13.63 7.22
CA ILE A 174 -11.88 -14.25 5.89
C ILE A 174 -13.32 -14.25 5.40
N ASP A 175 -14.29 -14.63 6.23
CA ASP A 175 -15.71 -14.64 5.86
C ASP A 175 -16.19 -13.25 5.46
N LEU A 176 -15.83 -12.22 6.24
CA LEU A 176 -16.15 -10.82 5.92
C LEU A 176 -15.48 -10.35 4.63
N TYR A 177 -14.24 -10.79 4.36
CA TYR A 177 -13.55 -10.48 3.11
C TYR A 177 -14.25 -11.10 1.91
N CYS A 178 -14.62 -12.38 2.00
CA CYS A 178 -15.37 -13.08 0.95
C CYS A 178 -16.72 -12.40 0.66
N GLU A 179 -17.46 -11.98 1.69
CA GLU A 179 -18.69 -11.21 1.49
C GLU A 179 -18.41 -9.85 0.81
N SER A 180 -17.30 -9.21 1.19
CA SER A 180 -16.92 -7.89 0.70
C SER A 180 -16.40 -7.91 -0.75
N GLU A 181 -15.66 -8.94 -1.17
CA GLU A 181 -15.05 -9.01 -2.52
C GLU A 181 -16.05 -9.25 -3.66
N GLU A 182 -17.23 -9.77 -3.33
CA GLU A 182 -18.37 -9.89 -4.24
C GLU A 182 -18.93 -8.52 -4.63
N VAL A 183 -18.77 -7.53 -3.75
CA VAL A 183 -19.39 -6.20 -3.89
C VAL A 183 -18.36 -5.13 -4.22
N PHE A 184 -17.22 -5.11 -3.55
CA PHE A 184 -16.17 -4.12 -3.78
C PHE A 184 -15.22 -4.56 -4.89
N SER A 185 -14.75 -3.60 -5.68
CA SER A 185 -13.80 -3.93 -6.75
C SER A 185 -12.41 -4.24 -6.17
N PRO A 186 -11.53 -4.92 -6.94
CA PRO A 186 -10.13 -5.10 -6.56
C PRO A 186 -9.34 -3.78 -6.37
N TYR A 187 -9.86 -2.64 -6.82
CA TYR A 187 -9.26 -1.31 -6.63
C TYR A 187 -9.73 -0.63 -5.35
N ASN A 188 -10.67 -1.22 -4.61
CA ASN A 188 -11.22 -0.66 -3.39
C ASN A 188 -10.17 -0.68 -2.27
N VAL A 189 -9.69 0.49 -1.85
CA VAL A 189 -8.61 0.66 -0.87
C VAL A 189 -8.98 0.06 0.49
N PRO A 190 -10.16 0.32 1.07
CA PRO A 190 -10.59 -0.37 2.30
C PRO A 190 -10.51 -1.90 2.21
N LEU A 191 -11.01 -2.51 1.13
CA LEU A 191 -10.90 -3.95 0.90
C LEU A 191 -9.44 -4.41 0.84
N CYS A 192 -8.58 -3.67 0.14
CA CYS A 192 -7.15 -3.99 -0.01
C CYS A 192 -6.39 -3.93 1.33
N LYS A 193 -6.73 -2.98 2.19
CA LYS A 193 -6.13 -2.85 3.52
C LYS A 193 -6.65 -3.93 4.47
N PHE A 194 -7.92 -4.31 4.33
CA PHE A 194 -8.50 -5.42 5.07
C PHE A 194 -7.84 -6.76 4.68
N ALA A 195 -7.59 -6.99 3.39
CA ALA A 195 -6.83 -8.14 2.90
C ALA A 195 -5.42 -8.23 3.51
N GLU A 196 -4.72 -7.09 3.58
CA GLU A 196 -3.40 -7.00 4.22
C GLU A 196 -3.46 -7.32 5.72
N LYS A 197 -4.49 -6.85 6.43
CA LYS A 197 -4.74 -7.20 7.84
C LYS A 197 -4.93 -8.71 8.01
N ILE A 198 -5.69 -9.36 7.11
CA ILE A 198 -5.88 -10.82 7.12
C ILE A 198 -4.56 -11.53 6.86
N MET A 199 -3.77 -11.10 5.87
CA MET A 199 -2.47 -11.70 5.56
C MET A 199 -1.54 -11.64 6.78
N ILE A 200 -1.39 -10.47 7.41
CA ILE A 200 -0.52 -10.30 8.59
C ILE A 200 -0.98 -11.24 9.72
N SER A 201 -2.30 -11.33 9.96
CA SER A 201 -2.87 -12.24 10.96
C SER A 201 -2.60 -13.71 10.62
N ALA A 202 -2.85 -14.12 9.38
CA ALA A 202 -2.61 -15.48 8.90
C ALA A 202 -1.13 -15.87 9.02
N MET A 203 -0.21 -14.96 8.70
CA MET A 203 1.24 -15.15 8.88
C MET A 203 1.62 -15.32 10.36
N LYS A 204 1.04 -14.51 11.27
CA LYS A 204 1.21 -14.64 12.73
C LYS A 204 0.76 -16.01 13.24
N HIS A 205 -0.23 -16.62 12.60
CA HIS A 205 -0.77 -17.94 12.92
C HIS A 205 -0.23 -19.08 12.05
N HIS A 206 0.81 -18.85 11.24
CA HIS A 206 1.41 -19.85 10.33
C HIS A 206 0.44 -20.48 9.31
N LYS A 207 -0.65 -19.77 8.97
CA LYS A 207 -1.64 -20.18 7.96
C LYS A 207 -1.32 -19.56 6.60
N TYR A 208 -0.21 -20.00 5.99
CA TYR A 208 0.31 -19.41 4.75
C TYR A 208 -0.64 -19.57 3.55
N ASP A 209 -1.46 -20.62 3.54
CA ASP A 209 -2.48 -20.86 2.50
C ASP A 209 -3.56 -19.79 2.45
N GLU A 210 -4.06 -19.40 3.62
CA GLU A 210 -5.05 -18.34 3.74
C GLU A 210 -4.44 -16.96 3.44
N ALA A 211 -3.17 -16.76 3.84
CA ALA A 211 -2.43 -15.55 3.52
C ALA A 211 -2.28 -15.35 2.00
N ALA A 212 -1.94 -16.41 1.26
CA ALA A 212 -1.75 -16.34 -0.19
C ALA A 212 -3.06 -16.05 -0.94
N LYS A 213 -4.15 -16.73 -0.58
CA LYS A 213 -5.45 -16.56 -1.25
C LYS A 213 -6.02 -15.15 -1.11
N THR A 214 -5.89 -14.58 0.09
CA THR A 214 -6.54 -13.30 0.43
C THR A 214 -5.74 -12.09 -0.06
N PHE A 215 -4.42 -12.20 -0.10
CA PHE A 215 -3.55 -11.04 -0.28
C PHE A 215 -3.49 -10.50 -1.72
N TYR A 216 -3.85 -11.32 -2.71
CA TYR A 216 -3.79 -10.93 -4.12
C TYR A 216 -5.08 -11.25 -4.88
N PRO A 217 -6.17 -10.48 -4.66
CA PRO A 217 -7.31 -10.54 -5.56
C PRO A 217 -6.85 -10.20 -6.98
N LYS A 218 -7.34 -10.95 -7.98
CA LYS A 218 -7.04 -10.71 -9.40
C LYS A 218 -7.28 -9.23 -9.74
N GLY A 219 -6.24 -8.51 -10.16
CA GLY A 219 -6.34 -7.13 -10.66
C GLY A 219 -5.80 -6.02 -9.76
N LEU A 220 -5.22 -6.32 -8.58
CA LEU A 220 -4.57 -5.28 -7.77
C LEU A 220 -3.26 -4.81 -8.45
N PRO A 221 -3.02 -3.48 -8.58
CA PRO A 221 -1.73 -2.98 -9.05
C PRO A 221 -0.65 -3.34 -8.02
N PRO A 222 0.43 -4.02 -8.42
CA PRO A 222 1.40 -4.49 -7.46
C PRO A 222 2.25 -3.36 -6.89
N LEU A 223 2.25 -3.22 -5.56
CA LEU A 223 3.46 -2.76 -4.89
C LEU A 223 4.51 -3.87 -5.02
N PRO A 224 5.75 -3.59 -5.45
CA PRO A 224 6.81 -4.58 -5.60
C PRO A 224 7.01 -5.43 -4.33
N THR A 225 6.88 -4.81 -3.16
CA THR A 225 6.96 -5.46 -1.85
C THR A 225 5.86 -6.50 -1.65
N ARG A 226 4.62 -6.19 -2.05
CA ARG A 226 3.49 -7.12 -1.95
C ARG A 226 3.64 -8.30 -2.92
N MET A 227 4.12 -8.05 -4.15
CA MET A 227 4.43 -9.16 -5.07
C MET A 227 5.47 -10.11 -4.50
N LEU A 228 6.50 -9.56 -3.83
CA LEU A 228 7.53 -10.38 -3.21
C LEU A 228 6.98 -11.22 -2.05
N GLU A 229 6.17 -10.62 -1.17
CA GLU A 229 5.52 -11.34 -0.08
C GLU A 229 4.62 -12.46 -0.61
N TYR A 230 3.81 -12.15 -1.62
CA TYR A 230 2.97 -13.15 -2.27
C TYR A 230 3.79 -14.27 -2.93
N ALA A 231 4.86 -13.92 -3.66
CA ALA A 231 5.74 -14.90 -4.24
C ALA A 231 6.37 -15.82 -3.18
N LYS A 232 6.81 -15.28 -2.04
CA LYS A 232 7.34 -16.08 -0.92
C LYS A 232 6.29 -17.03 -0.35
N LEU A 233 5.03 -16.61 -0.23
CA LEU A 233 3.94 -17.49 0.21
C LEU A 233 3.72 -18.64 -0.78
N LEU A 234 3.70 -18.35 -2.08
CA LEU A 234 3.59 -19.36 -3.14
C LEU A 234 4.80 -20.33 -3.15
N MET A 235 6.01 -19.82 -2.86
CA MET A 235 7.19 -20.69 -2.73
C MET A 235 7.05 -21.69 -1.57
N LEU A 236 6.46 -21.28 -0.44
CA LEU A 236 6.17 -22.18 0.69
C LEU A 236 5.14 -23.25 0.32
N GLN A 237 4.27 -22.98 -0.65
CA GLN A 237 3.28 -23.91 -1.19
C GLN A 237 3.80 -24.77 -2.33
N HIS A 238 5.06 -24.57 -2.75
CA HIS A 238 5.62 -25.18 -3.96
C HIS A 238 4.82 -24.86 -5.24
N ASP A 239 4.15 -23.71 -5.29
CA ASP A 239 3.40 -23.27 -6.47
C ASP A 239 4.36 -22.66 -7.51
N GLU A 240 4.29 -23.16 -8.74
CA GLU A 240 5.11 -22.70 -9.87
C GLU A 240 4.86 -21.23 -10.25
N ALA A 241 3.68 -20.68 -9.91
CA ALA A 241 3.34 -19.27 -10.10
C ALA A 241 4.26 -18.33 -9.29
N SER A 242 4.93 -18.84 -8.25
CA SER A 242 5.91 -18.06 -7.48
C SER A 242 7.02 -17.47 -8.35
N PHE A 243 7.50 -18.20 -9.36
CA PHE A 243 8.62 -17.78 -10.20
C PHE A 243 8.32 -16.56 -11.09
N PRO A 244 7.26 -16.56 -11.93
CA PRO A 244 6.92 -15.39 -12.74
C PRO A 244 6.57 -14.16 -11.88
N ILE A 245 5.93 -14.35 -10.72
CA ILE A 245 5.60 -13.25 -9.81
C ILE A 245 6.85 -12.67 -9.17
N LEU A 246 7.77 -13.52 -8.67
CA LEU A 246 9.04 -13.07 -8.09
C LEU A 246 9.92 -12.35 -9.11
N ARG A 247 9.90 -12.79 -10.37
CA ARG A 247 10.60 -12.13 -11.48
C ARG A 247 10.06 -10.73 -11.73
N GLU A 248 8.76 -10.55 -11.80
CA GLU A 248 8.16 -9.22 -12.02
C GLU A 248 8.38 -8.33 -10.79
N ALA A 249 8.26 -8.87 -9.57
CA ALA A 249 8.61 -8.18 -8.33
C ALA A 249 10.05 -7.64 -8.38
N LEU A 250 11.01 -8.49 -8.76
CA LEU A 250 12.42 -8.09 -8.88
C LEU A 250 12.62 -6.94 -9.88
N LYS A 251 11.95 -6.98 -11.02
CA LYS A 251 12.01 -5.92 -12.04
C LYS A 251 11.54 -4.59 -11.45
N MET A 252 10.36 -4.58 -10.82
CA MET A 252 9.81 -3.39 -10.17
C MET A 252 10.68 -2.90 -9.00
N ILE A 253 11.28 -3.81 -8.21
CA ILE A 253 12.23 -3.47 -7.13
C ILE A 253 13.49 -2.81 -7.69
N ARG A 254 14.04 -3.28 -8.81
CA ARG A 254 15.22 -2.64 -9.43
C ARG A 254 14.89 -1.23 -9.93
N GLU A 255 13.72 -1.05 -10.52
CA GLU A 255 13.24 0.25 -10.98
C GLU A 255 13.05 1.22 -9.81
N SER A 256 12.49 0.77 -8.67
CA SER A 256 12.14 1.60 -7.53
C SER A 256 13.23 1.73 -6.44
N TYR A 257 13.90 0.65 -6.04
CA TYR A 257 14.98 0.60 -5.03
C TYR A 257 16.40 0.62 -5.58
N GLY A 258 16.59 0.09 -6.79
CA GLY A 258 17.84 0.19 -7.54
C GLY A 258 18.51 -1.16 -7.58
N SER A 259 19.19 -1.46 -8.68
CA SER A 259 19.81 -2.77 -8.90
C SER A 259 20.84 -3.14 -7.83
N GLU A 260 21.54 -2.13 -7.29
CA GLU A 260 22.54 -2.29 -6.23
C GLU A 260 21.97 -2.30 -4.81
N SER A 261 20.65 -2.12 -4.66
CA SER A 261 20.03 -2.14 -3.32
C SER A 261 20.09 -3.54 -2.73
N ASN A 262 20.28 -3.62 -1.40
CA ASN A 262 20.25 -4.92 -0.71
C ASN A 262 18.92 -5.66 -0.95
N PHE A 263 17.83 -4.91 -1.14
CA PHE A 263 16.53 -5.47 -1.47
C PHE A 263 16.54 -6.18 -2.83
N ALA A 264 17.02 -5.49 -3.89
CA ALA A 264 17.13 -6.09 -5.21
C ALA A 264 18.09 -7.28 -5.23
N LEU A 265 19.22 -7.20 -4.54
CA LEU A 265 20.20 -8.28 -4.45
C LEU A 265 19.64 -9.51 -3.73
N THR A 266 18.93 -9.32 -2.62
CA THR A 266 18.31 -10.42 -1.86
C THR A 266 17.20 -11.08 -2.68
N THR A 267 16.34 -10.29 -3.33
CA THR A 267 15.29 -10.82 -4.20
C THR A 267 15.86 -11.55 -5.42
N ALA A 268 16.97 -11.07 -6.00
CA ALA A 268 17.65 -11.74 -7.10
C ALA A 268 18.22 -13.10 -6.69
N ARG A 269 18.87 -13.19 -5.52
CA ARG A 269 19.34 -14.47 -4.97
C ARG A 269 18.20 -15.45 -4.76
N LEU A 270 17.09 -14.99 -4.19
CA LEU A 270 15.90 -15.82 -3.99
C LEU A 270 15.34 -16.38 -5.31
N LEU A 271 15.31 -15.55 -6.36
CA LEU A 271 14.87 -15.97 -7.69
C LEU A 271 15.84 -16.98 -8.34
N ASP A 272 17.15 -16.80 -8.17
CA ASP A 272 18.17 -17.72 -8.66
C ASP A 272 18.11 -19.07 -7.96
N ASP A 273 17.89 -19.09 -6.64
CA ASP A 273 17.73 -20.31 -5.86
C ASP A 273 16.45 -21.06 -6.26
N LEU A 274 15.34 -20.35 -6.45
CA LEU A 274 14.10 -20.92 -6.98
C LEU A 274 14.28 -21.53 -8.38
N ARG A 275 15.02 -20.84 -9.26
CA ARG A 275 15.34 -21.33 -10.61
C ARG A 275 16.11 -22.66 -10.57
N LYS A 276 17.11 -22.76 -9.69
CA LYS A 276 17.91 -23.98 -9.52
C LYS A 276 17.03 -25.13 -9.04
N ASN A 277 16.16 -24.90 -8.05
CA ASN A 277 15.28 -25.93 -7.52
C ASN A 277 14.28 -26.45 -8.57
N LEU A 278 13.70 -25.57 -9.39
CA LEU A 278 12.82 -25.97 -10.50
C LEU A 278 13.56 -26.80 -11.55
N SER A 279 14.82 -26.45 -11.87
CA SER A 279 15.63 -27.21 -12.83
C SER A 279 16.02 -28.61 -12.35
N VAL A 280 16.08 -28.83 -11.02
CA VAL A 280 16.38 -30.13 -10.42
C VAL A 280 15.12 -31.00 -10.31
N ALA A 281 13.94 -30.42 -10.11
CA ALA A 281 12.66 -31.13 -10.07
C ALA A 281 12.14 -31.58 -11.45
N SER A 282 12.76 -31.10 -12.53
CA SER A 282 12.41 -31.40 -13.93
C SER A 282 13.19 -32.61 -14.51
N LEU A 283 14.01 -33.28 -13.70
CA LEU A 283 14.85 -34.44 -14.02
C LEU A 283 14.38 -35.66 -13.24
#